data_AF-A0A8I0FDT7-F1
#
_entry.id   AF-A0A8I0FDT7-F1
#
_cell.length_a   1.000
_cell.length_b   1.000
_cell.length_c   1.000
_cell.angle_alpha   90.00
_cell.angle_beta   90.00
_cell.angle_gamma   90.00
#
_symmetry.space_group_name_H-M   'P 1'
#
loop_
_entity.id
_entity.type
_entity.pdbx_description
1 polymer ?
#
loop_
_entity_poly.entity_id
_entity_poly.type
_entity_poly.pdbx_seq_one_letter_code
_entity_poly.pdbx_strand_id
1 'polypeptide(L)'
;VKAHSGHMATADFVAQAIERAVEKSNMPKGVFNMIYGNGVGEPLVKHPLIQAVGFTGSLRGGRALCDMAAARPQPIPVFAEMSSINPMLMLPEALKNRGEKIAQDLADSVVLGCGQFCTNPGLILGIKSAEFSQLIS
;
A
#
# COMPACT_ATOMS: atom_id res chain seq x y z
N VAL A 1 -12.24 8.16 -7.58
CA VAL A 1 -11.73 7.08 -6.70
C VAL A 1 -12.57 5.82 -6.93
N LYS A 2 -11.93 4.65 -7.07
CA LYS A 2 -12.62 3.35 -7.07
C LYS A 2 -12.63 2.82 -5.64
N ALA A 3 -13.80 2.62 -5.05
CA ALA A 3 -13.93 2.16 -3.66
C ALA A 3 -13.42 0.72 -3.48
N HIS A 4 -12.64 0.49 -2.43
CA HIS A 4 -12.22 -0.86 -2.05
C HIS A 4 -13.38 -1.58 -1.33
N SER A 5 -13.64 -2.83 -1.73
CA SER A 5 -14.78 -3.60 -1.21
C SER A 5 -14.66 -3.95 0.27
N GLY A 6 -13.44 -3.98 0.82
CA GLY A 6 -13.19 -4.28 2.23
C GLY A 6 -13.67 -3.21 3.22
N HIS A 7 -14.05 -2.01 2.77
CA HIS A 7 -14.46 -0.92 3.66
C HIS A 7 -15.40 0.09 2.97
N MET A 8 -16.47 -0.42 2.34
CA MET A 8 -17.38 0.41 1.53
C MET A 8 -18.08 1.51 2.33
N ALA A 9 -18.57 1.22 3.54
CA ALA A 9 -19.24 2.22 4.37
C ALA A 9 -18.28 3.35 4.80
N THR A 10 -17.04 3.00 5.17
CA THR A 10 -16.00 3.98 5.48
C THR A 10 -15.69 4.86 4.28
N ALA A 11 -15.56 4.27 3.08
CA ALA A 11 -15.34 5.02 1.85
C ALA A 11 -16.49 6.00 1.56
N ASP A 12 -17.73 5.58 1.82
CA ASP A 12 -18.91 6.42 1.62
C ASP A 12 -18.96 7.61 2.58
N PHE A 13 -18.70 7.40 3.86
CA PHE A 13 -18.63 8.52 4.82
C PHE A 13 -17.53 9.53 4.47
N VAL A 14 -16.39 9.06 3.95
CA VAL A 14 -15.32 9.94 3.46
C VAL A 14 -15.76 10.69 2.20
N ALA A 15 -16.43 10.02 1.25
CA ALA A 15 -16.94 10.65 0.03
C ALA A 15 -17.92 11.78 0.37
N GLN A 16 -18.89 11.53 1.27
CA GLN A 16 -19.84 12.54 1.73
C GLN A 16 -19.14 13.73 2.43
N ALA A 17 -18.07 13.48 3.18
CA ALA A 17 -17.28 14.55 3.79
C ALA A 17 -16.60 15.43 2.73
N ILE A 18 -16.06 14.82 1.67
CA ILE A 18 -15.46 15.54 0.54
C ILE A 18 -16.53 16.33 -0.23
N GLU A 19 -17.70 15.75 -0.50
CA GLU A 19 -18.80 16.44 -1.18
C GLU A 19 -19.23 17.71 -0.43
N ARG A 20 -19.41 17.62 0.90
CA ARG A 20 -19.69 18.81 1.73
C ARG A 20 -18.59 19.85 1.64
N ALA A 21 -17.33 19.44 1.52
CA ALA A 21 -16.21 20.37 1.37
C ALA A 21 -16.21 21.04 0.00
N VAL A 22 -16.52 20.31 -1.07
CA VAL A 22 -16.67 20.83 -2.45
C VAL A 22 -17.76 21.90 -2.49
N GLU A 23 -18.92 21.65 -1.88
CA GLU A 23 -20.01 22.63 -1.79
C GLU A 23 -19.59 23.89 -1.01
N LYS A 24 -19.03 23.72 0.18
CA LYS A 24 -18.60 24.86 1.02
C LYS A 24 -17.51 25.71 0.39
N SER A 25 -16.67 25.11 -0.45
CA SER A 25 -15.57 25.80 -1.15
C SER A 25 -15.95 26.30 -2.53
N ASN A 26 -17.21 26.14 -2.97
CA ASN A 26 -17.68 26.48 -4.31
C ASN A 26 -16.85 25.84 -5.44
N MET A 27 -16.29 24.65 -5.21
CA MET A 27 -15.57 23.91 -6.24
C MET A 27 -16.54 23.24 -7.22
N PRO A 28 -16.12 22.97 -8.48
CA PRO A 28 -16.93 22.22 -9.43
C PRO A 28 -17.29 20.84 -8.89
N LYS A 29 -18.55 20.41 -9.01
CA LYS A 29 -19.04 19.11 -8.52
C LYS A 29 -18.22 17.92 -9.01
N GLY A 30 -17.67 18.00 -10.22
CA GLY A 30 -16.87 16.94 -10.84
C GLY A 30 -15.43 16.79 -10.32
N VAL A 31 -14.99 17.65 -9.39
CA VAL A 31 -13.61 17.61 -8.86
C VAL A 31 -13.31 16.30 -8.11
N PHE A 32 -14.34 15.66 -7.56
CA PHE A 32 -14.23 14.37 -6.88
C PHE A 32 -15.42 13.48 -7.23
N ASN A 33 -15.15 12.19 -7.44
CA ASN A 33 -16.16 11.16 -7.64
C ASN A 33 -15.72 9.87 -6.95
N MET A 34 -16.63 9.20 -6.23
CA MET A 34 -16.44 7.84 -5.70
C MET A 34 -17.26 6.85 -6.52
N ILE A 35 -16.62 5.80 -7.03
CA ILE A 35 -17.27 4.76 -7.84
C ILE A 35 -17.20 3.44 -7.08
N TYR A 36 -18.35 2.80 -6.92
CA TYR A 36 -18.52 1.55 -6.21
C TYR A 36 -18.67 0.37 -7.17
N GLY A 37 -18.44 -0.85 -6.65
CA GLY A 37 -18.67 -2.09 -7.39
C GLY A 37 -17.41 -2.81 -7.86
N ASN A 38 -17.64 -4.03 -8.31
CA ASN A 38 -16.62 -4.89 -8.92
C ASN A 38 -16.57 -4.65 -10.43
N GLY A 39 -15.42 -4.90 -11.06
CA GLY A 39 -15.27 -4.74 -12.52
C GLY A 39 -15.18 -3.29 -13.03
N VAL A 40 -15.41 -2.28 -12.19
CA VAL A 40 -15.32 -0.85 -12.59
C VAL A 40 -13.87 -0.34 -12.72
N GLY A 41 -12.88 -1.08 -12.24
CA GLY A 41 -11.47 -0.64 -12.23
C GLY A 41 -10.85 -0.59 -13.63
N GLU A 42 -11.04 -1.64 -14.42
CA GLU A 42 -10.55 -1.71 -15.80
C GLU A 42 -11.08 -0.59 -16.70
N PRO A 43 -12.41 -0.36 -16.81
CA PRO A 43 -12.93 0.72 -17.64
C PRO A 43 -12.45 2.09 -17.17
N LEU A 44 -12.28 2.29 -15.85
CA LEU A 44 -11.71 3.52 -15.32
C LEU A 44 -10.26 3.75 -15.79
N VAL A 45 -9.40 2.72 -15.69
CA VAL A 45 -8.00 2.83 -16.14
C VAL A 45 -7.90 3.01 -17.65
N LYS A 46 -8.82 2.45 -18.46
CA LYS A 46 -8.82 2.58 -19.93
C LYS A 46 -9.49 3.87 -20.42
N HIS A 47 -10.22 4.60 -19.58
CA HIS A 47 -11.01 5.75 -20.00
C HIS A 47 -10.11 6.89 -20.55
N PRO A 48 -10.38 7.43 -21.76
CA PRO A 48 -9.47 8.37 -22.42
C PRO A 48 -9.20 9.66 -21.61
N LEU A 49 -10.15 10.09 -20.77
CA LEU A 49 -9.98 11.30 -19.94
C LEU A 49 -9.13 11.07 -18.68
N ILE A 50 -8.88 9.84 -18.25
CA ILE A 50 -7.96 9.57 -17.14
C ILE A 50 -6.53 9.73 -17.65
N GLN A 51 -5.74 10.55 -16.96
CA GLN A 51 -4.37 10.92 -17.36
C GLN A 51 -3.29 10.30 -16.45
N ALA A 52 -3.66 9.71 -15.31
CA ALA A 52 -2.75 9.01 -14.41
C ALA A 52 -3.55 8.10 -13.47
N VAL A 53 -2.90 7.08 -12.91
CA VAL A 53 -3.49 6.17 -11.92
C VAL A 53 -2.58 6.07 -10.70
N GLY A 54 -3.15 6.24 -9.50
CA GLY A 54 -2.54 5.83 -8.25
C GLY A 54 -3.16 4.53 -7.75
N PHE A 55 -2.34 3.57 -7.34
CA PHE A 55 -2.79 2.26 -6.87
C PHE A 55 -1.98 1.80 -5.65
N THR A 56 -2.67 1.19 -4.69
CA THR A 56 -2.06 0.45 -3.59
C THR A 56 -2.81 -0.87 -3.45
N GLY A 57 -2.08 -1.99 -3.47
CA GLY A 57 -2.69 -3.31 -3.38
C GLY A 57 -1.73 -4.42 -3.76
N SER A 58 -2.27 -5.51 -4.31
CA SER A 58 -1.48 -6.68 -4.66
C SER A 58 -0.62 -6.46 -5.91
N LEU A 59 0.53 -7.15 -5.99
CA LEU A 59 1.40 -7.18 -7.15
C LEU A 59 0.64 -7.54 -8.44
N ARG A 60 -0.18 -8.60 -8.40
CA ARG A 60 -0.96 -9.05 -9.56
C ARG A 60 -1.94 -7.97 -10.03
N GLY A 61 -2.64 -7.32 -9.10
CA GLY A 61 -3.60 -6.26 -9.41
C GLY A 61 -2.92 -5.03 -9.99
N GLY A 62 -1.88 -4.52 -9.30
CA GLY A 62 -1.13 -3.35 -9.75
C GLY A 62 -0.48 -3.57 -11.12
N ARG A 63 0.13 -4.75 -11.34
CA ARG A 63 0.72 -5.10 -12.63
C ARG A 63 -0.30 -5.10 -13.77
N ALA A 64 -1.48 -5.69 -13.55
CA ALA A 64 -2.54 -5.68 -14.55
C ALA A 64 -2.98 -4.24 -14.90
N LEU A 65 -3.05 -3.33 -13.93
CA LEU A 65 -3.36 -1.93 -14.18
C LEU A 65 -2.26 -1.23 -14.98
N CYS A 66 -0.98 -1.48 -14.67
CA CYS A 66 0.16 -0.98 -15.43
C CYS A 66 0.10 -1.44 -16.90
N ASP A 67 -0.13 -2.73 -17.14
CA ASP A 67 -0.22 -3.29 -18.48
C ASP A 67 -1.39 -2.68 -19.27
N MET A 68 -2.57 -2.56 -18.65
CA MET A 68 -3.74 -1.93 -19.29
C MET A 68 -3.51 -0.45 -19.62
N ALA A 69 -2.87 0.30 -18.71
CA ALA A 69 -2.57 1.71 -18.92
C ALA A 69 -1.53 1.91 -20.03
N ALA A 70 -0.52 1.05 -20.10
CA ALA A 70 0.51 1.09 -21.15
C ALA A 70 -0.06 0.71 -22.53
N ALA A 71 -1.06 -0.17 -22.59
CA ALA A 71 -1.70 -0.61 -23.83
C ALA A 71 -2.75 0.38 -24.40
N ARG A 72 -2.99 1.53 -23.74
CA ARG A 72 -3.92 2.55 -24.23
C ARG A 72 -3.38 3.22 -25.51
N PRO A 73 -4.25 3.74 -26.40
CA PRO A 73 -3.83 4.58 -27.52
C PRO A 73 -2.99 5.78 -27.10
N GLN A 74 -3.35 6.39 -25.95
CA GLN A 74 -2.52 7.33 -25.21
C GLN A 74 -2.14 6.70 -23.86
N PRO A 75 -0.93 6.12 -23.75
CA PRO A 75 -0.44 5.55 -22.49
C PRO A 75 -0.42 6.59 -21.37
N ILE A 76 -0.68 6.14 -20.15
CA ILE A 76 -0.68 6.98 -18.95
C ILE A 76 0.19 6.37 -17.84
N PRO A 77 0.81 7.19 -16.97
CA PRO A 77 1.57 6.68 -15.84
C PRO A 77 0.67 5.98 -14.82
N VAL A 78 1.18 4.88 -14.27
CA VAL A 78 0.60 4.19 -13.12
C VAL A 78 1.63 4.19 -12.00
N PHE A 79 1.26 4.79 -10.86
CA PHE A 79 2.04 4.81 -9.64
C PHE A 79 1.45 3.74 -8.71
N ALA A 80 2.10 2.58 -8.64
CA ALA A 80 1.57 1.40 -7.97
C ALA A 80 2.48 0.91 -6.84
N GLU A 81 1.94 0.91 -5.63
CA GLU A 81 2.54 0.26 -4.46
C GLU A 81 2.01 -1.18 -4.35
N MET A 82 2.91 -2.16 -4.49
CA MET A 82 2.58 -3.53 -4.90
C MET A 82 3.11 -4.65 -3.99
N SER A 83 3.35 -4.34 -2.71
CA SER A 83 3.98 -5.21 -1.70
C SER A 83 5.51 -5.16 -1.69
N SER A 84 6.08 -5.46 -0.53
CA SER A 84 7.51 -5.59 -0.24
C SER A 84 7.68 -6.59 0.90
N ILE A 85 8.85 -7.23 0.97
CA ILE A 85 9.23 -8.07 2.11
C ILE A 85 10.06 -7.31 3.16
N ASN A 86 10.50 -6.09 2.83
CA ASN A 86 11.21 -5.17 3.72
C ASN A 86 12.36 -5.83 4.52
N PRO A 87 13.41 -6.30 3.84
CA PRO A 87 14.47 -7.06 4.47
C PRO A 87 15.25 -6.22 5.49
N MET A 88 15.59 -6.81 6.64
CA MET A 88 16.46 -6.22 7.64
C MET A 88 17.78 -6.98 7.74
N LEU A 89 18.89 -6.24 7.79
CA LEU A 89 20.23 -6.77 7.97
C LEU A 89 20.68 -6.61 9.43
N MET A 90 20.93 -7.73 10.10
CA MET A 90 21.34 -7.79 11.50
C MET A 90 22.85 -7.93 11.59
N LEU A 91 23.53 -6.81 11.83
CA LEU A 91 24.99 -6.76 11.91
C LEU A 91 25.49 -7.25 13.28
N PRO A 92 26.64 -7.98 13.36
CA PRO A 92 27.12 -8.58 14.60
C PRO A 92 27.26 -7.60 15.77
N GLU A 93 27.87 -6.44 15.54
CA GLU A 93 28.05 -5.43 16.60
C GLU A 93 26.73 -4.81 17.07
N ALA A 94 25.71 -4.74 16.21
CA ALA A 94 24.39 -4.28 16.64
C ALA A 94 23.73 -5.29 17.57
N LEU A 95 23.85 -6.58 17.26
CA LEU A 95 23.30 -7.67 18.09
C LEU A 95 24.04 -7.80 19.42
N LYS A 96 25.37 -7.68 19.41
CA LYS A 96 26.19 -7.71 20.63
C LYS A 96 25.82 -6.59 21.60
N ASN A 97 25.57 -5.39 21.08
CA ASN A 97 25.31 -4.21 21.92
C ASN A 97 23.83 -4.01 22.26
N ARG A 98 22.90 -4.51 21.43
CA ARG A 98 21.46 -4.18 21.53
C ARG A 98 20.52 -5.35 21.16
N GLY A 99 21.01 -6.60 21.18
CA GLY A 99 20.27 -7.77 20.69
C GLY A 99 18.87 -7.93 21.26
N GLU A 100 18.72 -7.88 22.58
CA GLU A 100 17.40 -8.01 23.25
C GLU A 100 16.43 -6.91 22.83
N LYS A 101 16.90 -5.65 22.78
CA LYS A 101 16.07 -4.53 22.35
C LYS A 101 15.65 -4.66 20.89
N ILE A 102 16.57 -5.08 20.02
CA ILE A 102 16.30 -5.32 18.60
C ILE A 102 15.28 -6.44 18.43
N ALA A 103 15.38 -7.53 19.20
CA ALA A 103 14.42 -8.64 19.16
C ALA A 103 13.00 -8.15 19.51
N GLN A 104 12.87 -7.39 20.60
CA GLN A 104 11.58 -6.85 21.03
C GLN A 104 10.99 -5.88 19.99
N ASP A 105 11.79 -4.94 19.50
CA ASP A 105 11.34 -3.95 18.51
C ASP A 105 10.92 -4.61 17.19
N LEU A 106 11.65 -5.65 16.79
CA LEU A 106 11.32 -6.45 15.62
C LEU A 106 9.99 -7.16 15.82
N ALA A 107 9.80 -7.85 16.96
CA ALA A 107 8.54 -8.54 17.26
C ALA A 107 7.36 -7.57 17.24
N ASP A 108 7.49 -6.41 17.90
CA ASP A 108 6.48 -5.36 17.94
C ASP A 108 6.16 -4.84 16.53
N SER A 109 7.19 -4.62 15.70
CA SER A 109 7.01 -4.18 14.31
C SER A 109 6.31 -5.23 13.44
N VAL A 110 6.57 -6.52 13.67
CA VAL A 110 5.95 -7.61 12.89
C VAL A 110 4.46 -7.71 13.23
N VAL A 111 4.08 -7.57 14.50
CA VAL A 111 2.68 -7.77 14.94
C VAL A 111 1.83 -6.49 14.87
N LEU A 112 2.44 -5.32 14.67
CA LEU A 112 1.73 -4.04 14.57
C LEU A 112 0.61 -4.11 13.52
N GLY A 113 -0.61 -3.74 13.90
CA GLY A 113 -1.80 -3.81 13.04
C GLY A 113 -2.10 -5.21 12.50
N CYS A 114 -1.78 -6.25 13.27
CA CYS A 114 -1.87 -7.66 12.86
C CYS A 114 -0.98 -7.99 11.65
N GLY A 115 0.15 -7.28 11.50
CA GLY A 115 1.08 -7.43 10.38
C GLY A 115 0.60 -6.84 9.06
N GLN A 116 -0.53 -6.12 9.03
CA GLN A 116 -1.12 -5.57 7.81
C GLN A 116 -0.50 -4.23 7.39
N PHE A 117 0.84 -4.14 7.45
CA PHE A 117 1.61 -3.00 6.99
C PHE A 117 2.40 -3.39 5.73
N CYS A 118 2.39 -2.55 4.69
CA CYS A 118 3.21 -2.78 3.50
C CYS A 118 4.72 -2.75 3.79
N THR A 119 5.11 -2.12 4.90
CA THR A 119 6.48 -2.01 5.42
C THR A 119 6.82 -3.06 6.48
N ASN A 120 5.98 -4.07 6.67
CA ASN A 120 6.22 -5.13 7.65
C ASN A 120 7.56 -5.85 7.36
N PRO A 121 8.47 -6.00 8.34
CA PRO A 121 9.76 -6.66 8.15
C PRO A 121 9.57 -8.17 8.04
N GLY A 122 9.51 -8.67 6.80
CA GLY A 122 9.22 -10.07 6.50
C GLY A 122 10.44 -10.95 6.23
N LEU A 123 11.65 -10.37 6.20
CA LEU A 123 12.89 -11.13 5.99
C LEU A 123 14.02 -10.57 6.87
N ILE A 124 14.60 -11.43 7.70
CA ILE A 124 15.71 -11.09 8.58
C ILE A 124 16.94 -11.86 8.14
N LEU A 125 18.02 -11.13 7.85
CA LEU A 125 19.30 -11.69 7.42
C LEU A 125 20.38 -11.33 8.43
N GLY A 126 21.20 -12.31 8.83
CA GLY A 126 22.31 -12.11 9.75
C GLY A 126 23.44 -13.10 9.50
N ILE A 127 24.61 -12.80 10.07
CA ILE A 127 25.75 -13.73 10.06
C ILE A 127 25.52 -14.76 11.16
N LYS A 128 25.72 -16.04 10.85
CA LYS A 128 25.61 -17.13 11.83
C LYS A 128 26.57 -16.87 13.01
N SER A 129 26.00 -16.60 14.19
CA SER A 129 26.73 -16.36 15.44
C SER A 129 25.87 -16.75 16.65
N ALA A 130 26.44 -16.69 17.86
CA ALA A 130 25.68 -16.91 19.09
C ALA A 130 24.61 -15.82 19.28
N GLU A 131 24.96 -14.57 19.02
CA GLU A 131 24.07 -13.41 19.15
C GLU A 131 22.92 -13.48 18.14
N PHE A 132 23.18 -13.90 16.90
CA PHE A 132 22.10 -14.10 15.92
C PHE A 132 21.19 -15.27 16.27
N SER A 133 21.72 -16.33 16.90
CA SER A 133 20.91 -17.44 17.40
C SER A 133 20.03 -17.01 18.59
N GLN A 134 20.53 -16.13 19.45
CA GLN A 134 19.79 -15.56 20.57
C GLN A 134 18.70 -14.58 20.10
N LEU A 135 18.92 -13.86 19.00
CA LEU A 135 17.91 -12.96 18.41
C LEU A 135 16.63 -13.71 18.00
N ILE A 136 16.76 -14.97 17.54
CA ILE A 136 15.66 -15.75 16.95
C ILE A 136 15.03 -16.77 17.91
N SER A 137 15.58 -16.93 19.12
CA SER A 137 15.10 -17.84 20.16
C SER A 137 14.06 -17.19 21.04
#